data_AF-A0A1I4VPA0-F1
#
_entry.id   AF-A0A1I4VPA0-F1
#
_cell.length_a   1.000
_cell.length_b   1.000
_cell.length_c   1.000
_cell.angle_alpha   90.00
_cell.angle_beta   90.00
_cell.angle_gamma   90.00
#
_symmetry.space_group_name_H-M   'P 1'
#
loop_
_entity.id
_entity.type
_entity.pdbx_description
1 polymer ?
#
loop_
_entity_poly.entity_id
_entity_poly.type
_entity_poly.pdbx_seq_one_letter_code
_entity_poly.pdbx_strand_id
1 'polypeptide(L)' 'MPRIKPDHGTIIFFLASGADRHLCRLATTFSTQKQAFSYLQKHRTEFERQARARLASGELENGIVVLSMI' A
#
# COMPACT_ATOMS: atom_id res chain seq x y z
N MET A 1 -19.05 -18.66 -7.92
CA MET A 1 -18.25 -18.31 -6.72
C MET A 1 -17.02 -17.56 -7.20
N PRO A 2 -16.89 -16.23 -7.03
CA PRO A 2 -15.67 -15.54 -7.44
C PRO A 2 -14.54 -16.04 -6.54
N ARG A 3 -13.50 -16.59 -7.17
CA ARG A 3 -12.25 -16.96 -6.48
C ARG A 3 -11.62 -15.68 -5.98
N ILE A 4 -11.86 -15.34 -4.71
CA ILE A 4 -11.00 -14.42 -3.97
C ILE A 4 -9.65 -15.12 -3.94
N LYS A 5 -8.78 -14.79 -4.90
CA LYS A 5 -7.38 -15.22 -4.86
C LYS A 5 -6.89 -14.75 -3.49
N PRO A 6 -6.36 -15.65 -2.65
CA PRO A 6 -5.70 -15.19 -1.45
C PRO A 6 -4.62 -14.21 -1.92
N ASP A 7 -4.72 -12.99 -1.43
CA ASP A 7 -3.90 -11.86 -1.83
C ASP A 7 -2.48 -12.06 -1.28
N HIS A 8 -1.82 -13.11 -1.77
CA HIS A 8 -0.44 -13.47 -1.47
C HIS A 8 0.45 -12.48 -2.21
N GLY A 9 0.52 -11.27 -1.68
CA GLY A 9 1.26 -10.21 -2.32
C GLY A 9 0.86 -8.83 -1.82
N THR A 10 -0.39 -8.58 -1.46
CA THR A 10 -0.77 -7.24 -1.03
C THR A 10 -0.78 -7.10 0.48
N ILE A 11 -0.22 -6.00 0.97
CA ILE A 11 -0.35 -5.58 2.37
C ILE A 11 -1.06 -4.23 2.46
N ILE A 12 -1.78 -4.05 3.56
CA ILE A 12 -2.46 -2.80 3.87
C ILE A 12 -1.68 -2.10 4.98
N PHE A 13 -1.50 -0.79 4.83
CA PHE A 13 -0.89 0.05 5.85
C PHE A 13 -1.58 1.41 5.89
N PHE A 14 -1.30 2.20 6.91
CA PHE A 14 -1.87 3.54 7.05
C PHE A 14 -0.80 4.59 6.75
N LEU A 15 -1.12 5.54 5.87
CA LEU A 15 -0.34 6.75 5.66
C LEU A 15 -0.86 7.83 6.61
N ALA A 16 0.03 8.42 7.41
CA ALA A 16 -0.28 9.64 8.14
C ALA A 16 -0.11 10.85 7.20
N SER A 17 -1.17 11.65 7.06
CA SER A 17 -1.18 12.90 6.32
C SER A 17 -1.68 14.01 7.24
N GLY A 18 -0.76 14.61 8.01
CA GLY A 18 -1.12 15.57 9.05
C GLY A 18 -1.88 14.88 10.19
N ALA A 19 -3.13 15.30 10.42
CA ALA A 19 -4.02 14.71 11.43
C ALA A 19 -4.78 13.47 10.91
N ASP A 20 -4.84 13.28 9.59
CA ASP A 20 -5.60 12.22 8.95
C ASP A 20 -4.77 10.96 8.71
N ARG A 21 -5.45 9.81 8.67
CA ARG A 21 -4.88 8.51 8.32
C ARG A 21 -5.59 7.96 7.09
N HIS A 22 -4.83 7.72 6.03
CA HIS A 22 -5.35 7.16 4.80
C HIS A 22 -4.99 5.68 4.69
N LEU A 23 -5.96 4.86 4.32
CA LEU A 23 -5.71 3.45 4.02
C LEU A 23 -4.90 3.36 2.73
N CYS A 24 -3.78 2.66 2.79
CA CYS A 24 -2.89 2.41 1.66
C CYS A 24 -2.77 0.91 1.42
N ARG A 25 -2.81 0.51 0.16
CA ARG A 25 -2.69 -0.86 -0.29
C ARG A 25 -1.44 -0.99 -1.14
N LEU A 26 -0.46 -1.76 -0.68
CA LEU A 26 0.77 -2.03 -1.43
C LEU A 26 0.70 -3.42 -2.05
N ALA A 27 0.56 -3.48 -3.38
CA ALA A 27 0.70 -4.71 -4.14
C ALA A 27 2.18 -5.12 -4.24
N THR A 28 2.52 -6.28 -3.71
CA THR A 28 3.85 -6.89 -3.80
C THR A 28 3.77 -8.25 -4.50
N THR A 29 4.90 -8.71 -5.00
CA THR A 29 5.04 -10.05 -5.60
C THR A 29 5.58 -11.06 -4.58
N PHE A 30 5.65 -10.71 -3.29
CA PHE A 30 6.20 -11.60 -2.27
C PHE A 30 5.22 -12.72 -1.93
N SER A 31 5.75 -13.92 -1.79
CA SER A 31 4.97 -15.11 -1.42
C SER A 31 4.48 -15.09 0.03
N THR A 32 5.05 -14.22 0.88
CA THR A 32 4.73 -14.15 2.31
C THR A 32 4.52 -12.71 2.77
N GLN A 33 3.57 -12.51 3.69
CA GLN A 33 3.33 -11.20 4.31
C GLN A 33 4.56 -10.68 5.04
N LYS A 34 5.35 -11.56 5.68
CA LYS A 34 6.57 -11.15 6.40
C LYS A 34 7.57 -10.45 5.48
N GLN A 35 7.80 -11.00 4.29
CA GLN A 35 8.69 -10.37 3.30
C GLN A 35 8.14 -9.04 2.81
N ALA A 36 6.83 -8.97 2.52
CA ALA A 36 6.17 -7.73 2.12
C ALA A 36 6.27 -6.65 3.21
N PHE A 37 6.04 -7.00 4.47
CA PHE A 37 6.19 -6.08 5.60
C PHE A 37 7.63 -5.63 5.80
N SER A 38 8.61 -6.54 5.74
CA SER A 38 10.03 -6.17 5.82
C SER A 38 10.44 -5.20 4.71
N TYR A 39 9.96 -5.43 3.49
CA TYR A 39 10.21 -4.55 2.36
C TYR A 39 9.52 -3.18 2.52
N LEU A 40 8.26 -3.15 2.94
CA LEU A 40 7.56 -1.90 3.28
C LEU A 40 8.30 -1.12 4.36
N GLN A 41 8.77 -1.77 5.43
CA GLN A 41 9.52 -1.10 6.49
C GLN A 41 10.84 -0.52 5.97
N LYS A 42 11.55 -1.26 5.12
CA LYS A 42 12.82 -0.81 4.51
C LYS A 42 12.62 0.40 3.59
N HIS A 43 11.50 0.46 2.88
CA HIS A 43 11.19 1.50 1.90
C HIS A 43 10.06 2.44 2.35
N ARG A 44 9.80 2.51 3.66
CA ARG A 44 8.61 3.16 4.22
C ARG A 44 8.49 4.62 3.77
N THR A 45 9.59 5.37 3.86
CA THR A 45 9.63 6.78 3.49
C THR A 45 9.27 7.01 2.02
N GLU A 46 9.72 6.13 1.12
CA GLU A 46 9.42 6.24 -0.31
C GLU A 46 7.95 5.89 -0.60
N PHE A 47 7.43 4.84 0.04
CA PHE A 47 6.02 4.49 -0.05
C PHE A 47 5.12 5.59 0.51
N GLU A 48 5.48 6.21 1.64
CA GLU A 48 4.74 7.33 2.18
C GLU A 48 4.78 8.54 1.24
N ARG A 49 5.91 8.80 0.59
CA ARG A 49 6.05 9.87 -0.40
C ARG A 49 5.18 9.62 -1.62
N GLN A 50 5.25 8.43 -2.22
CA GLN A 50 4.40 8.05 -3.35
C GLN A 50 2.91 8.08 -2.97
N ALA A 51 2.57 7.57 -1.79
CA ALA A 51 1.19 7.57 -1.32
C ALA A 51 0.64 8.98 -1.19
N ARG A 52 1.45 9.91 -0.65
CA ARG A 52 1.09 11.32 -0.52
C ARG A 52 0.98 12.01 -1.89
N ALA A 53 1.83 11.66 -2.85
CA ALA A 53 1.72 12.16 -4.22
C ALA A 53 0.44 11.68 -4.91
N ARG A 54 0.09 10.39 -4.80
CA ARG A 54 -1.17 9.85 -5.35
C ARG A 54 -2.40 10.42 -4.66
N LEU A 55 -2.33 10.60 -3.34
CA LEU A 55 -3.39 11.24 -2.57
C LEU A 55 -3.63 12.69 -3.04
N ALA A 56 -2.56 13.46 -3.29
CA ALA A 56 -2.65 14.81 -3.83
C ALA A 56 -3.15 14.85 -5.29
N SER A 57 -2.84 13.81 -6.07
CA SER A 57 -3.31 13.60 -7.45
C SER A 57 -4.78 13.16 -7.51
N GLY A 58 -5.35 12.64 -6.41
CA GLY A 58 -6.69 12.05 -6.36
C GLY A 58 -6.77 10.64 -6.95
N GLU A 59 -5.63 9.99 -7.19
CA GLU A 59 -5.53 8.63 -7.74
C GLU A 59 -5.78 7.57 -6.66
N LEU A 60 -7.03 7.54 -6.20
CA LEU A 60 -7.51 6.64 -5.14
C LEU A 60 -8.51 5.63 -5.72
N GLU A 61 -8.34 4.35 -5.40
CA GLU A 61 -9.33 3.32 -5.70
C GLU A 61 -10.26 3.15 -4.50
N ASN A 62 -11.54 3.52 -4.64
CA ASN A 62 -12.52 3.44 -3.55
C ASN A 62 -12.06 4.14 -2.25
N GLY A 63 -11.32 5.25 -2.37
CA GLY A 63 -10.75 5.98 -1.23
C GLY A 63 -9.48 5.35 -0.63
N ILE A 64 -8.91 4.33 -1.28
CA ILE A 64 -7.69 3.66 -0.87
C ILE A 64 -6.56 4.06 -1.82
N VAL A 65 -5.42 4.43 -1.26
CA VAL A 65 -4.21 4.70 -2.05
C VAL A 65 -3.61 3.36 -2.48
N VAL A 66 -3.64 3.05 -3.78
CA VAL A 66 -3.03 1.82 -4.31
C VAL A 66 -1.61 2.11 -4.78
N LEU A 67 -0.66 1.33 -4.27
CA LEU A 67 0.77 1.40 -4.56
C LEU A 67 1.27 0.06 -5.09
N SER A 68 2.38 0.09 -5.80
CA SER A 68 3.08 -1.10 -6.30
C SER A 68 4.55 -1.04 -5.85
N MET A 69 5.23 -2.20 -5.87
CA MET A 69 6.67 -2.25 -5.57
C MET A 69 7.48 -1.29 -6.45
N ILE A 70 8.60 -0.82 -5.88
CA ILE A 70 9.58 0.08 -6.49
C ILE A 70 10.92 -0.61 -6.74
#